data_AF-A0AA35QWA8-F1
#
_entry.id   AF-A0AA35QWA8-F1
#
_cell.length_a   1.000
_cell.length_b   1.000
_cell.length_c   1.000
_cell.angle_alpha   90.00
_cell.angle_beta   90.00
_cell.angle_gamma   90.00
#
_symmetry.space_group_name_H-M   'P 1'
#
loop_
_entity.id
_entity.type
_entity.pdbx_description
1 polymer ?
#
loop_
_entity_poly.entity_id
_entity_poly.type
_entity_poly.pdbx_seq_one_letter_code
_entity_poly.pdbx_strand_id
1 'polypeptide(L)'
;MAGEVASNAQSYGGSSCLCTWKTSILQIRRPIGTVFELLIPPLAVVVLIGLRFGIFQPEDQCFTTFPSDPLTVPLPNNTYQIFYTPINNDTERIASCISKALPFANVMGVENEQMLLGNLSENSVDPPLEFTMRIPVDDSNFTIPVRGDAGCFIGGAGIVFNNVNRTKNDGRLEYTLRLRHEVGEDDSWETREAAPNFQLTGPRVRNNFYLSEGFVHLQNVVGEAIIRLMANSDMTECEGVLQPEISVSMRQLPYPQYTIDVFLSIIVTILPFFVILAYIYSAGIFTKELVLEKETRIRESMLMMGLQQWVLWTTWFIKQFILLLISAIFVTILLKFGQVFPNSDFLLLLIFFILYIISFISFCFFLSVWFNTARVGLLVGFLGWFMNYVPYLFVPGQYNNLDL
;
A
#
# COMPACT_ATOMS: atom_id res chain seq x y z
N MET A 1 -6.92 -64.35 -0.24
CA MET A 1 -6.08 -63.17 0.05
C MET A 1 -6.84 -61.94 0.55
N ALA A 2 -8.05 -61.62 0.08
CA ALA A 2 -8.84 -60.51 0.68
C ALA A 2 -9.45 -60.84 2.05
N GLY A 3 -9.70 -62.14 2.35
CA GLY A 3 -10.26 -62.58 3.63
C GLY A 3 -9.26 -62.71 4.79
N GLU A 4 -7.96 -62.80 4.49
CA GLU A 4 -6.91 -63.07 5.50
C GLU A 4 -6.30 -61.79 6.08
N VAL A 5 -6.51 -60.64 5.42
CA VAL A 5 -6.09 -59.32 5.92
C VAL A 5 -7.14 -58.74 6.87
N ALA A 6 -8.39 -59.20 6.78
CA ALA A 6 -9.48 -58.75 7.65
C ALA A 6 -9.42 -59.37 9.07
N SER A 7 -8.90 -60.58 9.23
CA SER A 7 -8.88 -61.26 10.54
C SER A 7 -7.78 -60.75 11.48
N ASN A 8 -6.71 -60.17 10.97
CA ASN A 8 -5.59 -59.68 11.80
C ASN A 8 -5.74 -58.22 12.27
N ALA A 9 -6.80 -57.51 11.87
CA ALA A 9 -7.01 -56.10 12.22
C ALA A 9 -7.96 -55.86 13.42
N GLN A 10 -8.53 -56.92 14.01
CA GLN A 10 -9.57 -56.81 15.04
C GLN A 10 -9.07 -56.65 16.48
N SER A 11 -7.76 -56.62 16.73
CA SER A 11 -7.21 -56.45 18.08
C SER A 11 -6.37 -55.18 18.15
N TYR A 12 -7.01 -54.09 18.59
CA TYR A 12 -6.43 -52.77 18.95
C TYR A 12 -5.86 -51.92 17.80
N GLY A 13 -6.60 -50.87 17.39
CA GLY A 13 -6.09 -49.73 16.60
C GLY A 13 -5.97 -49.90 15.08
N GLY A 14 -6.33 -51.07 14.53
CA GLY A 14 -6.08 -51.42 13.12
C GLY A 14 -6.84 -50.59 12.07
N SER A 15 -8.07 -50.16 12.34
CA SER A 15 -8.94 -49.58 11.29
C SER A 15 -8.48 -48.20 10.80
N SER A 16 -7.99 -47.34 11.69
CA SER A 16 -7.43 -46.03 11.31
C SER A 16 -6.11 -46.18 10.54
N CYS A 17 -5.26 -47.11 10.98
CA CYS A 17 -4.00 -47.42 10.30
C CYS A 17 -4.26 -47.94 8.87
N LEU A 18 -5.25 -48.82 8.70
CA LEU A 18 -5.65 -49.37 7.40
C LEU A 18 -6.11 -48.26 6.43
N CYS A 19 -6.81 -47.25 6.93
CA CYS A 19 -7.25 -46.11 6.13
C CYS A 19 -6.08 -45.22 5.70
N THR A 20 -5.18 -44.88 6.62
CA THR A 20 -3.95 -44.13 6.28
C THR A 20 -3.05 -44.89 5.30
N TRP A 21 -2.96 -46.21 5.45
CA TRP A 21 -2.24 -47.11 4.56
C TRP A 21 -2.82 -47.11 3.15
N LYS A 22 -4.15 -47.23 3.01
CA LYS A 22 -4.85 -47.13 1.72
C LYS A 22 -4.54 -45.80 1.01
N THR A 23 -4.66 -44.68 1.73
CA THR A 23 -4.46 -43.35 1.15
C THR A 23 -3.00 -43.13 0.75
N SER A 24 -2.06 -43.69 1.51
CA SER A 24 -0.63 -43.68 1.20
C SER A 24 -0.31 -44.54 -0.04
N ILE A 25 -0.94 -45.73 -0.18
CA ILE A 25 -0.79 -46.57 -1.38
C ILE A 25 -1.32 -45.86 -2.63
N LEU A 26 -2.45 -45.17 -2.53
CA LEU A 26 -3.01 -44.41 -3.67
C LEU A 26 -2.05 -43.32 -4.13
N GLN A 27 -1.35 -42.68 -3.20
CA GLN A 27 -0.33 -41.68 -3.48
C GLN A 27 0.93 -42.30 -4.13
N ILE A 28 1.42 -43.43 -3.61
CA ILE A 28 2.57 -44.17 -4.17
C ILE A 28 2.31 -44.66 -5.61
N ARG A 29 1.04 -44.92 -5.97
CA ARG A 29 0.64 -45.30 -7.34
C ARG A 29 0.64 -44.14 -8.34
N ARG A 30 0.81 -42.89 -7.90
CA ARG A 30 0.95 -41.69 -8.76
C ARG A 30 2.25 -40.93 -8.44
N PRO A 31 3.43 -41.54 -8.67
CA PRO A 31 4.71 -40.93 -8.31
C PRO A 31 4.96 -39.63 -9.08
N ILE A 32 4.54 -39.55 -10.34
CA ILE A 32 4.74 -38.35 -11.17
C ILE A 32 3.93 -37.17 -10.62
N GLY A 33 2.63 -37.36 -10.35
CA GLY A 33 1.76 -36.29 -9.86
C GLY A 33 2.15 -35.76 -8.48
N THR A 34 2.63 -36.63 -7.60
CA THR A 34 3.07 -36.26 -6.25
C THR A 34 4.40 -35.50 -6.26
N VAL A 35 5.30 -35.84 -7.19
CA VAL A 35 6.51 -35.07 -7.44
C VAL A 35 6.17 -33.67 -7.95
N PHE A 36 5.23 -33.54 -8.89
CA PHE A 36 4.74 -32.22 -9.33
C PHE A 36 4.15 -31.41 -8.17
N GLU A 37 3.30 -32.02 -7.35
CA GLU A 37 2.67 -31.36 -6.20
C GLU A 37 3.70 -30.85 -5.18
N LEU A 38 4.78 -31.60 -4.97
CA LEU A 38 5.86 -31.23 -4.07
C LEU A 38 6.76 -30.13 -4.64
N LEU A 39 7.06 -30.20 -5.95
CA LEU A 39 8.06 -29.35 -6.61
C LEU A 39 7.53 -28.02 -7.14
N ILE A 40 6.23 -27.91 -7.48
CA ILE A 40 5.70 -26.67 -8.06
C ILE A 40 5.87 -25.47 -7.10
N PRO A 41 5.52 -25.55 -5.79
CA PRO A 41 5.69 -24.39 -4.91
C PRO A 41 7.16 -23.97 -4.71
N PRO A 42 8.12 -24.88 -4.47
CA PRO A 42 9.54 -24.54 -4.46
C PRO A 42 10.01 -23.95 -5.80
N LEU A 43 9.56 -24.47 -6.93
CA LEU A 43 9.94 -23.97 -8.25
C LEU A 43 9.45 -22.53 -8.47
N ALA A 44 8.24 -22.19 -8.02
CA ALA A 44 7.75 -20.82 -8.06
C ALA A 44 8.65 -19.87 -7.25
N VAL A 45 9.16 -20.31 -6.09
CA VAL A 45 10.14 -19.53 -5.30
C VAL A 45 11.48 -19.42 -6.02
N VAL A 46 11.94 -20.48 -6.70
CA VAL A 46 13.17 -20.41 -7.52
C VAL A 46 13.05 -19.34 -8.61
N VAL A 47 11.88 -19.20 -9.23
CA VAL A 47 11.62 -18.10 -10.19
C VAL A 47 11.75 -16.73 -9.51
N LEU A 48 11.19 -16.55 -8.30
CA LEU A 48 11.33 -15.30 -7.53
C LEU A 48 12.79 -15.00 -7.18
N ILE A 49 13.57 -16.02 -6.80
CA ILE A 49 15.00 -15.91 -6.55
C ILE A 49 15.74 -15.48 -7.82
N GLY A 50 15.38 -16.06 -8.97
CA GLY A 50 15.92 -15.67 -10.28
C GLY A 50 15.64 -14.20 -10.62
N LEU A 51 14.42 -13.73 -10.35
CA LEU A 51 14.06 -12.31 -10.52
C LEU A 51 14.87 -11.40 -9.61
N ARG A 52 15.10 -11.81 -8.35
CA ARG A 52 15.91 -11.06 -7.37
C ARG A 52 17.35 -10.88 -7.83
N PHE A 53 18.04 -11.96 -8.17
CA PHE A 53 19.46 -11.89 -8.52
C PHE A 53 19.71 -11.41 -9.96
N GLY A 54 18.75 -11.61 -10.86
CA GLY A 54 18.88 -11.29 -12.27
C GLY A 54 18.55 -9.84 -12.62
N ILE A 55 17.37 -9.36 -12.22
CA ILE A 55 16.81 -8.09 -12.73
C ILE A 55 16.88 -6.97 -11.68
N PHE A 56 16.63 -7.29 -10.41
CA PHE A 56 16.41 -6.29 -9.39
C PHE A 56 17.38 -6.44 -8.21
N GLN A 57 18.61 -5.98 -8.41
CA GLN A 57 19.63 -5.98 -7.36
C GLN A 57 19.42 -4.81 -6.39
N PRO A 58 19.62 -5.01 -5.08
CA PRO A 58 19.56 -3.91 -4.12
C PRO A 58 20.74 -2.96 -4.33
N GLU A 59 20.47 -1.67 -4.31
CA GLU A 59 21.49 -0.63 -4.45
C GLU A 59 21.63 0.15 -3.14
N ASP A 60 22.85 0.21 -2.61
CA ASP A 60 23.17 0.97 -1.41
C ASP A 60 23.39 2.45 -1.77
N GLN A 61 22.52 3.31 -1.27
CA GLN A 61 22.66 4.75 -1.39
C GLN A 61 23.36 5.30 -0.15
N CYS A 62 24.36 6.16 -0.35
CA CYS A 62 25.01 6.92 0.71
C CYS A 62 24.03 7.90 1.38
N PHE A 63 24.53 8.70 2.34
CA PHE A 63 23.72 9.78 2.90
C PHE A 63 23.23 10.72 1.78
N THR A 64 21.96 11.11 1.83
CA THR A 64 21.38 12.05 0.87
C THR A 64 21.16 13.40 1.51
N THR A 65 21.50 14.45 0.76
CA THR A 65 21.30 15.84 1.16
C THR A 65 20.40 16.54 0.16
N PHE A 66 19.51 17.39 0.67
CA PHE A 66 18.59 18.15 -0.16
C PHE A 66 19.07 19.59 -0.33
N PRO A 67 18.82 20.22 -1.49
CA PRO A 67 19.04 21.65 -1.67
C PRO A 67 18.09 22.45 -0.77
N SER A 68 18.48 23.67 -0.42
CA SER A 68 17.59 24.62 0.26
C SER A 68 16.71 25.33 -0.76
N ASP A 69 15.42 25.45 -0.44
CA ASP A 69 14.45 26.25 -1.17
C ASP A 69 14.31 27.62 -0.48
N PRO A 70 14.57 28.74 -1.17
CA PRO A 70 14.45 30.08 -0.59
C PRO A 70 13.00 30.55 -0.34
N LEU A 71 11.99 29.68 -0.53
CA LEU A 71 10.56 29.98 -0.31
C LEU A 71 10.08 31.22 -1.09
N THR A 72 10.73 31.52 -2.21
CA THR A 72 10.34 32.60 -3.11
C THR A 72 9.20 32.11 -3.98
N VAL A 73 8.07 32.80 -3.95
CA VAL A 73 6.98 32.51 -4.89
C VAL A 73 7.50 32.76 -6.30
N PRO A 74 7.54 31.76 -7.20
CA PRO A 74 7.88 32.00 -8.59
C PRO A 74 6.86 32.99 -9.17
N LEU A 75 7.27 33.78 -10.15
CA LEU A 75 6.39 34.75 -10.81
C LEU A 75 5.73 34.04 -12.00
N PRO A 76 4.56 33.37 -11.85
CA PRO A 76 3.87 32.82 -13.01
C PRO A 76 3.42 33.98 -13.90
N ASN A 77 3.42 33.76 -15.21
CA ASN A 77 2.78 34.67 -16.16
C ASN A 77 1.25 34.74 -16.01
N ASN A 78 0.66 33.94 -15.11
CA ASN A 78 -0.77 33.89 -14.84
C ASN A 78 -1.13 34.64 -13.55
N THR A 79 -2.22 35.41 -13.62
CA THR A 79 -2.80 36.08 -12.45
C THR A 79 -3.51 35.08 -11.55
N TYR A 80 -3.19 35.09 -10.26
CA TYR A 80 -3.90 34.29 -9.24
C TYR A 80 -4.64 35.21 -8.26
N GLN A 81 -5.72 34.71 -7.67
CA GLN A 81 -6.59 35.48 -6.78
C GLN A 81 -6.38 35.08 -5.33
N ILE A 82 -6.22 36.05 -4.44
CA ILE A 82 -6.12 35.84 -3.00
C ILE A 82 -7.29 36.56 -2.33
N PHE A 83 -8.11 35.84 -1.58
CA PHE A 83 -9.21 36.40 -0.81
C PHE A 83 -8.81 36.49 0.66
N TYR A 84 -9.21 37.56 1.35
CA TYR A 84 -9.02 37.65 2.80
C TYR A 84 -10.28 38.12 3.53
N THR A 85 -10.42 37.72 4.79
CA THR A 85 -11.54 38.08 5.66
C THR A 85 -11.10 38.14 7.13
N PRO A 86 -11.67 38.99 8.00
CA PRO A 86 -12.62 40.07 7.73
C PRO A 86 -11.95 41.37 7.24
N ILE A 87 -12.75 42.28 6.69
CA ILE A 87 -12.28 43.60 6.21
C ILE A 87 -12.14 44.54 7.42
N ASN A 88 -10.90 44.85 7.78
CA ASN A 88 -10.51 45.76 8.86
C ASN A 88 -9.32 46.61 8.39
N ASN A 89 -9.09 47.77 9.02
CA ASN A 89 -7.96 48.64 8.70
C ASN A 89 -6.59 47.92 8.81
N ASP A 90 -6.44 47.00 9.78
CA ASP A 90 -5.22 46.21 9.93
C ASP A 90 -5.11 45.07 8.88
N THR A 91 -6.21 44.42 8.51
CA THR A 91 -6.18 43.35 7.49
C THR A 91 -6.00 43.90 6.08
N GLU A 92 -6.53 45.10 5.81
CA GLU A 92 -6.32 45.83 4.55
C GLU A 92 -4.85 46.26 4.40
N ARG A 93 -4.20 46.68 5.49
CA ARG A 93 -2.76 46.93 5.50
C ARG A 93 -1.96 45.68 5.18
N ILE A 94 -2.29 44.54 5.80
CA ILE A 94 -1.64 43.25 5.51
C ILE A 94 -1.84 42.88 4.03
N ALA A 95 -3.07 42.98 3.53
CA ALA A 95 -3.41 42.69 2.14
C ALA A 95 -2.63 43.57 1.15
N SER A 96 -2.46 44.87 1.46
CA SER A 96 -1.68 45.79 0.63
C SER A 96 -0.19 45.40 0.56
N CYS A 97 0.38 44.89 1.66
CA CYS A 97 1.75 44.40 1.67
C CYS A 97 1.89 43.08 0.90
N ILE A 98 0.91 42.17 1.00
CA ILE A 98 0.87 40.92 0.22
C ILE A 98 0.79 41.22 -1.29
N SER A 99 -0.07 42.17 -1.70
CA SER A 99 -0.20 42.57 -3.11
C SER A 99 1.10 43.16 -3.67
N LYS A 100 1.87 43.88 -2.85
CA LYS A 100 3.21 44.38 -3.24
C LYS A 100 4.27 43.28 -3.30
N ALA A 101 4.18 42.29 -2.44
CA ALA A 101 5.07 41.11 -2.44
C ALA A 101 4.87 40.26 -3.70
N LEU A 102 3.62 40.19 -4.16
CA LEU A 102 3.15 39.29 -5.20
C LEU A 102 2.57 40.11 -6.36
N PRO A 103 3.40 40.55 -7.33
CA PRO A 103 2.97 41.50 -8.37
C PRO A 103 1.90 40.94 -9.34
N PHE A 104 1.74 39.63 -9.41
CA PHE A 104 0.74 38.94 -10.22
C PHE A 104 -0.49 38.46 -9.41
N ALA A 105 -0.54 38.75 -8.11
CA ALA A 105 -1.67 38.40 -7.25
C ALA A 105 -2.71 39.53 -7.20
N ASN A 106 -3.98 39.19 -7.43
CA ASN A 106 -5.08 40.08 -7.12
C ASN A 106 -5.63 39.77 -5.72
N VAL A 107 -5.43 40.68 -4.76
CA VAL A 107 -5.82 40.49 -3.36
C VAL A 107 -7.15 41.20 -3.08
N MET A 108 -8.20 40.45 -2.75
CA MET A 108 -9.57 40.95 -2.55
C MET A 108 -10.08 40.70 -1.13
N GLY A 109 -10.69 41.70 -0.51
CA GLY A 109 -11.33 41.59 0.81
C GLY A 109 -12.76 41.07 0.68
N VAL A 110 -13.14 40.16 1.57
CA VAL A 110 -14.48 39.54 1.63
C VAL A 110 -15.02 39.65 3.07
N GLU A 111 -16.31 39.95 3.20
CA GLU A 111 -16.94 40.17 4.51
C GLU A 111 -17.06 38.88 5.35
N ASN A 112 -17.36 37.74 4.72
CA ASN A 112 -17.64 36.47 5.41
C ASN A 112 -16.77 35.32 4.88
N GLU A 113 -16.41 34.37 5.76
CA GLU A 113 -15.68 33.15 5.39
C GLU A 113 -16.45 32.30 4.36
N GLN A 114 -17.78 32.23 4.46
CA GLN A 114 -18.61 31.45 3.51
C GLN A 114 -18.55 32.01 2.08
N MET A 115 -18.51 33.33 1.93
CA MET A 115 -18.36 33.98 0.62
C MET A 115 -16.96 33.74 0.04
N LEU A 116 -15.94 33.76 0.91
CA LEU A 116 -14.57 33.42 0.52
C LEU A 116 -14.48 31.98 -0.01
N LEU A 117 -15.09 31.02 0.68
CA LEU A 117 -15.13 29.62 0.24
C LEU A 117 -15.92 29.44 -1.06
N GLY A 118 -17.04 30.16 -1.23
CA GLY A 118 -17.81 30.19 -2.47
C GLY A 118 -16.97 30.65 -3.66
N ASN A 119 -16.26 31.77 -3.53
CA ASN A 119 -15.41 32.32 -4.60
C ASN A 119 -14.23 31.42 -4.98
N LEU A 120 -13.67 30.69 -4.00
CA LEU A 120 -12.63 29.68 -4.27
C LEU A 120 -13.18 28.48 -5.05
N SER A 121 -14.48 28.18 -4.93
CA SER A 121 -15.13 27.08 -5.65
C SER A 121 -15.62 27.46 -7.06
N GLU A 122 -15.94 28.73 -7.31
CA GLU A 122 -16.64 29.19 -8.52
C GLU A 122 -15.72 29.51 -9.71
N ASN A 123 -14.43 29.86 -9.48
CA ASN A 123 -13.46 30.22 -10.53
C ASN A 123 -12.83 29.01 -11.26
N SER A 124 -13.62 27.96 -11.55
CA SER A 124 -13.17 26.79 -12.32
C SER A 124 -12.93 27.14 -13.79
N VAL A 125 -11.79 27.76 -14.10
CA VAL A 125 -11.26 27.84 -15.46
C VAL A 125 -10.23 26.72 -15.63
N ASP A 126 -10.63 25.68 -16.36
CA ASP A 126 -9.80 24.61 -16.92
C ASP A 126 -8.71 25.19 -17.86
N PRO A 127 -7.51 24.55 -18.01
CA PRO A 127 -7.40 23.13 -18.27
C PRO A 127 -6.59 22.31 -17.25
N PRO A 128 -6.83 20.99 -17.24
CA PRO A 128 -6.13 20.05 -16.38
C PRO A 128 -4.69 19.90 -16.88
N LEU A 129 -3.72 20.31 -16.08
CA LEU A 129 -2.38 19.75 -16.21
C LEU A 129 -2.40 18.44 -15.45
N GLU A 130 -2.51 17.34 -16.21
CA GLU A 130 -2.19 16.01 -15.72
C GLU A 130 -0.82 16.06 -15.02
N PHE A 131 -0.80 16.16 -13.68
CA PHE A 131 0.34 15.69 -12.91
C PHE A 131 0.31 14.17 -12.88
N THR A 132 0.47 13.56 -14.05
CA THR A 132 0.80 12.14 -14.15
C THR A 132 2.23 11.98 -13.64
N MET A 133 2.38 11.68 -12.36
CA MET A 133 3.60 11.01 -11.90
C MET A 133 3.52 9.54 -12.34
N ARG A 134 3.60 9.30 -13.65
CA ARG A 134 4.10 8.02 -14.15
C ARG A 134 5.60 8.08 -14.02
N ILE A 135 6.15 7.21 -13.18
CA ILE A 135 7.57 6.88 -13.14
C ILE A 135 8.00 6.49 -14.57
N PRO A 136 8.91 7.21 -15.25
CA PRO A 136 9.76 6.59 -16.22
C PRO A 136 11.07 6.28 -15.50
N VAL A 137 11.30 4.98 -15.28
CA VAL A 137 12.67 4.50 -15.16
C VAL A 137 13.31 4.82 -16.51
N ASP A 138 14.21 5.79 -16.56
CA ASP A 138 15.21 5.82 -17.61
C ASP A 138 16.55 6.32 -17.07
N ASP A 139 17.56 5.56 -17.47
CA ASP A 139 18.92 5.56 -16.99
C ASP A 139 19.69 6.79 -17.48
N SER A 140 20.74 7.13 -16.73
CA SER A 140 21.79 8.12 -17.01
C SER A 140 21.48 9.58 -16.60
N ASN A 141 22.23 10.01 -15.57
CA ASN A 141 22.33 11.35 -15.00
C ASN A 141 21.18 11.76 -14.08
N PHE A 142 21.30 11.35 -12.82
CA PHE A 142 20.57 11.89 -11.68
C PHE A 142 20.96 13.36 -11.44
N THR A 143 20.41 14.26 -12.26
CA THR A 143 20.04 15.61 -11.83
C THR A 143 18.53 15.67 -11.97
N ILE A 144 17.82 15.37 -10.88
CA ILE A 144 16.38 15.53 -10.79
C ILE A 144 16.05 17.00 -11.14
N PRO A 145 15.37 17.33 -12.24
CA PRO A 145 14.75 18.64 -12.38
C PRO A 145 13.33 18.50 -11.83
N VAL A 146 13.17 18.46 -10.50
CA VAL A 146 11.87 18.77 -9.89
C VAL A 146 11.79 20.28 -9.89
N ARG A 147 11.54 20.80 -11.09
CA ARG A 147 11.09 22.17 -11.32
C ARG A 147 9.73 22.06 -12.01
N GLY A 148 8.82 21.31 -11.39
CA GLY A 148 7.44 21.78 -11.40
C GLY A 148 7.47 23.10 -10.63
N ASP A 149 6.80 24.14 -11.13
CA ASP A 149 6.81 25.47 -10.55
C ASP A 149 6.26 25.44 -9.11
N ALA A 150 7.12 25.11 -8.14
CA ALA A 150 6.80 25.05 -6.73
C ALA A 150 6.42 26.45 -6.27
N GLY A 151 5.27 26.60 -5.62
CA GLY A 151 4.75 27.92 -5.26
C GLY A 151 3.62 28.45 -6.14
N CYS A 152 3.06 27.65 -7.06
CA CYS A 152 1.94 28.08 -7.88
C CYS A 152 0.59 27.80 -7.18
N PHE A 153 -0.17 28.87 -6.87
CA PHE A 153 -1.53 28.79 -6.32
C PHE A 153 -2.55 28.60 -7.44
N ILE A 154 -2.57 27.43 -8.08
CA ILE A 154 -3.49 27.14 -9.18
C ILE A 154 -4.92 27.12 -8.61
N GLY A 155 -5.72 28.13 -8.97
CA GLY A 155 -7.10 28.28 -8.50
C GLY A 155 -7.33 29.20 -7.29
N GLY A 156 -6.28 29.90 -6.81
CA GLY A 156 -6.39 30.95 -5.79
C GLY A 156 -6.27 30.49 -4.34
N ALA A 157 -6.16 31.46 -3.42
CA ALA A 157 -5.93 31.24 -2.00
C ALA A 157 -6.86 32.09 -1.12
N GLY A 158 -7.16 31.62 0.08
CA GLY A 158 -7.99 32.28 1.07
C GLY A 158 -7.26 32.48 2.39
N ILE A 159 -7.40 33.65 3.01
CA ILE A 159 -6.80 33.99 4.30
C ILE A 159 -7.91 34.43 5.27
N VAL A 160 -8.12 33.67 6.34
CA VAL A 160 -9.11 33.96 7.37
C VAL A 160 -8.39 34.42 8.62
N PHE A 161 -8.56 35.68 9.00
CA PHE A 161 -7.99 36.22 10.22
C PHE A 161 -9.00 36.17 11.36
N ASN A 162 -8.73 35.37 12.39
CA ASN A 162 -9.64 35.18 13.52
C ASN A 162 -9.50 36.28 14.58
N ASN A 163 -8.28 36.80 14.79
CA ASN A 163 -8.01 37.83 15.78
C ASN A 163 -6.91 38.80 15.34
N VAL A 164 -7.30 39.98 14.87
CA VAL A 164 -6.37 41.05 14.41
C VAL A 164 -6.42 42.28 15.31
N ASN A 165 -7.23 42.27 16.37
CA ASN A 165 -7.40 43.44 17.22
C ASN A 165 -6.16 43.66 18.10
N ARG A 166 -5.32 44.61 17.69
CA ARG A 166 -4.15 45.12 18.44
C ARG A 166 -4.44 45.52 19.89
N THR A 167 -5.69 45.78 20.24
CA THR A 167 -6.12 46.28 21.55
C THR A 167 -6.26 45.21 22.64
N LYS A 168 -6.27 43.91 22.29
CA LYS A 168 -6.20 42.83 23.29
C LYS A 168 -4.73 42.44 23.50
N ASN A 169 -4.23 42.73 24.70
CA ASN A 169 -2.85 42.55 25.21
C ASN A 169 -2.21 41.15 25.10
N ASP A 170 -2.72 40.23 24.28
CA ASP A 170 -2.17 38.86 24.20
C ASP A 170 -1.14 38.70 23.07
N GLY A 171 -0.98 39.69 22.18
CA GLY A 171 0.05 39.67 21.12
C GLY A 171 -0.03 38.48 20.16
N ARG A 172 -1.13 37.71 20.19
CA ARG A 172 -1.35 36.50 19.41
C ARG A 172 -2.35 36.78 18.30
N LEU A 173 -1.84 36.86 17.07
CA LEU A 173 -2.65 36.93 15.86
C LEU A 173 -2.89 35.51 15.33
N GLU A 174 -4.15 35.11 15.28
CA GLU A 174 -4.57 33.81 14.76
C GLU A 174 -5.11 33.99 13.34
N TYR A 175 -4.55 33.21 12.40
CA TYR A 175 -4.99 33.18 11.01
C TYR A 175 -5.03 31.74 10.49
N THR A 176 -5.91 31.51 9.52
CA THR A 176 -6.08 30.24 8.83
C THR A 176 -5.90 30.46 7.33
N LEU A 177 -5.03 29.66 6.71
CA LEU A 177 -4.88 29.64 5.26
C LEU A 177 -5.76 28.55 4.67
N ARG A 178 -6.49 28.88 3.61
CA ARG A 178 -7.36 27.98 2.85
C ARG A 178 -6.84 27.96 1.41
N LEU A 179 -6.31 26.84 0.94
CA LEU A 179 -6.01 26.67 -0.49
C LEU A 179 -7.06 25.77 -1.13
N ARG A 180 -7.17 25.89 -2.45
CA ARG A 180 -7.94 24.93 -3.25
C ARG A 180 -7.27 23.56 -3.19
N HIS A 181 -8.09 22.53 -3.10
CA HIS A 181 -7.67 21.14 -3.26
C HIS A 181 -8.20 20.65 -4.60
N GLU A 182 -7.31 20.39 -5.56
CA GLU A 182 -7.70 19.60 -6.73
C GLU A 182 -7.94 18.16 -6.27
N VAL A 183 -9.06 17.59 -6.70
CA VAL A 183 -9.49 16.21 -6.41
C VAL A 183 -8.52 15.25 -7.12
N GLY A 184 -7.35 15.05 -6.52
CA GLY A 184 -6.45 13.95 -6.82
C GLY A 184 -7.01 12.64 -6.28
N GLU A 185 -6.43 11.52 -6.73
CA GLU A 185 -6.87 10.15 -6.42
C GLU A 185 -6.93 9.81 -4.91
N ASP A 186 -6.20 10.58 -4.08
CA ASP A 186 -6.25 10.55 -2.63
C ASP A 186 -6.95 11.83 -2.12
N ASP A 187 -8.26 11.72 -1.87
CA ASP A 187 -9.11 12.78 -1.31
C ASP A 187 -8.48 13.39 -0.03
N SER A 188 -8.11 14.68 -0.11
CA SER A 188 -7.72 15.59 0.97
C SER A 188 -6.27 15.58 1.48
N TRP A 189 -5.86 16.73 2.00
CA TRP A 189 -4.62 16.85 2.78
C TRP A 189 -4.81 16.17 4.14
N GLU A 190 -4.14 15.04 4.36
CA GLU A 190 -4.10 14.36 5.65
C GLU A 190 -3.26 15.15 6.66
N THR A 191 -3.86 16.22 7.18
CA THR A 191 -3.25 17.10 8.21
C THR A 191 -3.33 16.50 9.62
N ARG A 192 -4.04 15.38 9.79
CA ARG A 192 -4.19 14.66 11.05
C ARG A 192 -2.95 13.83 11.39
N GLU A 193 -2.24 13.37 10.37
CA GLU A 193 -1.07 12.52 10.52
C GLU A 193 0.22 13.32 10.29
N ALA A 194 1.15 13.27 11.24
CA ALA A 194 2.47 13.88 11.06
C ALA A 194 3.38 13.07 10.10
N ALA A 195 3.02 11.82 9.84
CA ALA A 195 3.72 10.90 8.96
C ALA A 195 2.75 9.82 8.46
N PRO A 196 2.91 9.32 7.22
CA PRO A 196 2.13 8.20 6.72
C PRO A 196 2.31 6.96 7.58
N ASN A 197 1.23 6.17 7.69
CA ASN A 197 1.19 4.90 8.43
C ASN A 197 2.24 3.88 7.98
N PHE A 198 2.64 3.90 6.70
CA PHE A 198 3.72 3.07 6.17
C PHE A 198 4.87 3.93 5.66
N GLN A 199 6.06 3.69 6.23
CA GLN A 199 7.27 4.34 5.76
C GLN A 199 7.83 3.59 4.54
N LEU A 200 7.85 4.27 3.40
CA LEU A 200 8.58 3.81 2.22
C LEU A 200 10.09 3.79 2.50
N THR A 201 10.80 2.86 1.86
CA THR A 201 12.26 2.78 1.96
C THR A 201 12.92 3.99 1.29
N GLY A 202 13.85 4.61 2.00
CA GLY A 202 14.59 5.79 1.52
C GLY A 202 13.98 7.13 1.94
N PRO A 203 14.62 8.24 1.51
CA PRO A 203 14.12 9.57 1.79
C PRO A 203 12.77 9.82 1.12
N ARG A 204 11.94 10.65 1.74
CA ARG A 204 10.73 11.17 1.12
C ARG A 204 11.13 12.21 0.08
N VAL A 205 11.43 11.76 -1.15
CA VAL A 205 11.76 12.63 -2.30
C VAL A 205 10.49 13.09 -3.03
N ARG A 206 9.31 12.55 -2.69
CA ARG A 206 8.03 13.03 -3.24
C ARG A 206 7.82 14.50 -2.89
N ASN A 207 7.13 15.23 -3.77
CA ASN A 207 6.73 16.61 -3.54
C ASN A 207 6.05 16.73 -2.18
N ASN A 208 6.63 17.53 -1.30
CA ASN A 208 5.91 18.03 -0.15
C ASN A 208 4.77 18.89 -0.70
N PHE A 209 3.52 18.43 -0.56
CA PHE A 209 2.36 19.14 -1.08
C PHE A 209 2.30 20.58 -0.57
N TYR A 210 2.75 20.84 0.66
CA TYR A 210 2.83 22.20 1.19
C TYR A 210 3.84 23.09 0.44
N LEU A 211 4.92 22.52 -0.10
CA LEU A 211 5.89 23.25 -0.93
C LEU A 211 5.41 23.35 -2.39
N SER A 212 4.91 22.26 -2.98
CA SER A 212 4.50 22.25 -4.40
C SER A 212 3.27 23.11 -4.66
N GLU A 213 2.22 23.01 -3.82
CA GLU A 213 1.00 23.82 -3.90
C GLU A 213 1.20 25.27 -3.43
N GLY A 214 2.40 25.61 -2.95
CA GLY A 214 2.75 26.95 -2.53
C GLY A 214 2.27 27.37 -1.14
N PHE A 215 1.64 26.48 -0.36
CA PHE A 215 1.18 26.80 1.00
C PHE A 215 2.27 27.44 1.88
N VAL A 216 3.46 26.83 1.93
CA VAL A 216 4.58 27.37 2.73
C VAL A 216 5.03 28.73 2.20
N HIS A 217 4.98 28.93 0.87
CA HIS A 217 5.37 30.18 0.24
C HIS A 217 4.39 31.30 0.62
N LEU A 218 3.07 31.03 0.59
CA LEU A 218 2.05 31.99 1.06
C LEU A 218 2.20 32.24 2.56
N GLN A 219 2.45 31.21 3.35
CA GLN A 219 2.66 31.32 4.78
C GLN A 219 3.85 32.23 5.11
N ASN A 220 4.94 32.14 4.33
CA ASN A 220 6.11 33.00 4.48
C ASN A 220 5.75 34.47 4.17
N VAL A 221 5.08 34.74 3.04
CA VAL A 221 4.67 36.09 2.64
C VAL A 221 3.70 36.72 3.64
N VAL A 222 2.69 35.96 4.10
CA VAL A 222 1.72 36.42 5.10
C VAL A 222 2.40 36.64 6.45
N GLY A 223 3.26 35.71 6.88
CA GLY A 223 4.04 35.82 8.11
C GLY A 223 4.94 37.06 8.12
N GLU A 224 5.63 37.33 7.02
CA GLU A 224 6.44 38.52 6.86
C GLU A 224 5.60 39.81 6.94
N ALA A 225 4.44 39.85 6.26
CA ALA A 225 3.53 41.00 6.33
C ALA A 225 3.02 41.25 7.76
N ILE A 226 2.70 40.18 8.51
CA ILE A 226 2.26 40.28 9.91
C ILE A 226 3.41 40.73 10.83
N ILE A 227 4.60 40.13 10.71
CA ILE A 227 5.78 40.50 11.52
C ILE A 227 6.09 41.98 11.34
N ARG A 228 6.07 42.47 10.10
CA ARG A 228 6.26 43.90 9.81
C ARG A 228 5.18 44.74 10.48
N LEU A 229 3.91 44.33 10.39
CA LEU A 229 2.79 45.05 11.02
C LEU A 229 2.95 45.13 12.54
N MET A 230 3.47 44.09 13.17
CA MET A 230 3.73 44.08 14.62
C MET A 230 4.97 44.90 14.99
N ALA A 231 6.03 44.86 14.18
CA ALA A 231 7.29 45.53 14.43
C ALA A 231 7.20 47.06 14.26
N ASN A 232 6.40 47.54 13.30
CA ASN A 232 6.28 48.96 13.02
C ASN A 232 4.80 49.41 13.05
N SER A 233 4.43 50.18 14.08
CA SER A 233 3.05 50.68 14.25
C SER A 233 2.62 51.64 13.13
N ASP A 234 3.60 52.34 12.54
CA ASP A 234 3.41 53.50 11.66
C ASP A 234 3.87 53.20 10.23
N MET A 235 3.49 52.05 9.68
CA MET A 235 3.80 51.70 8.29
C MET A 235 2.88 52.44 7.32
N THR A 236 3.42 53.45 6.63
CA THR A 236 2.83 54.03 5.41
C THR A 236 3.37 53.39 4.12
N GLU A 237 4.48 52.66 4.17
CA GLU A 237 5.14 52.10 2.99
C GLU A 237 5.55 50.64 3.24
N CYS A 238 4.87 49.68 2.57
CA CYS A 238 5.36 48.30 2.44
C CYS A 238 6.53 48.20 1.42
N GLU A 239 7.39 49.22 1.36
CA GLU A 239 8.59 49.19 0.51
C GLU A 239 9.60 48.23 1.14
N GLY A 240 10.07 47.26 0.36
CA GLY A 240 11.03 46.25 0.83
C GLY A 240 10.48 44.83 1.06
N VAL A 241 9.20 44.54 0.77
CA VAL A 241 8.72 43.13 0.78
C VAL A 241 9.40 42.30 -0.35
N LEU A 242 9.94 42.98 -1.37
CA LEU A 242 10.76 42.37 -2.42
C LEU A 242 12.20 42.05 -1.96
N GLN A 243 12.64 42.56 -0.80
CA GLN A 243 13.98 42.35 -0.23
C GLN A 243 13.86 42.18 1.30
N PRO A 244 13.44 41.00 1.78
CA PRO A 244 13.42 40.72 3.20
C PRO A 244 14.83 40.85 3.80
N GLU A 245 14.95 41.56 4.93
CA GLU A 245 16.20 41.58 5.73
C GLU A 245 16.52 40.18 6.29
N ILE A 246 15.50 39.33 6.42
CA ILE A 246 15.59 37.96 6.92
C ILE A 246 15.24 37.00 5.78
N SER A 247 16.25 36.35 5.19
CA SER A 247 16.03 35.28 4.21
C SER A 247 15.67 33.98 4.92
N VAL A 248 14.42 33.51 4.78
CA VAL A 248 13.98 32.21 5.28
C VAL A 248 14.05 31.19 4.15
N SER A 249 14.77 30.09 4.36
CA SER A 249 14.82 28.98 3.40
C SER A 249 14.39 27.69 4.07
N MET A 250 13.62 26.87 3.36
CA MET A 250 13.29 25.52 3.80
C MET A 250 14.32 24.53 3.27
N ARG A 251 14.78 23.62 4.13
CA ARG A 251 15.65 22.52 3.72
C ARG A 251 15.18 21.24 4.39
N GLN A 252 15.03 20.19 3.60
CA GLN A 252 14.77 18.87 4.13
C GLN A 252 16.00 18.35 4.87
N LEU A 253 15.78 17.71 6.02
CA LEU A 253 16.86 17.11 6.81
C LEU A 253 17.60 16.05 5.97
N PRO A 254 18.93 15.95 6.12
CA PRO A 254 19.68 14.89 5.46
C PRO A 254 19.17 13.52 5.91
N TYR A 255 19.13 12.57 4.97
CA TYR A 255 18.70 11.21 5.26
C TYR A 255 19.92 10.29 5.38
N PRO A 256 19.96 9.40 6.39
CA PRO A 256 21.08 8.48 6.58
C PRO A 256 21.22 7.50 5.40
N GLN A 257 22.33 6.76 5.37
CA GLN A 257 22.55 5.70 4.37
C GLN A 257 21.35 4.72 4.34
N TYR A 258 20.93 4.34 3.15
CA TYR A 258 19.77 3.46 2.95
C TYR A 258 19.94 2.58 1.72
N THR A 259 19.21 1.48 1.70
CA THR A 259 19.23 0.51 0.60
C THR A 259 17.94 0.63 -0.19
N ILE A 260 18.04 0.87 -1.49
CA ILE A 260 16.89 0.83 -2.39
C ILE A 260 16.73 -0.61 -2.89
N ASP A 261 15.63 -1.24 -2.50
CA ASP A 261 15.27 -2.59 -2.93
C ASP A 261 13.92 -2.55 -3.68
N VAL A 262 13.98 -2.25 -4.98
CA VAL A 262 12.80 -2.17 -5.86
C VAL A 262 12.08 -3.53 -5.96
N PHE A 263 12.85 -4.62 -5.85
CA PHE A 263 12.30 -5.97 -5.87
C PHE A 263 11.29 -6.18 -4.75
N LEU A 264 11.60 -5.70 -3.54
CA LEU A 264 10.72 -5.86 -2.39
C LEU A 264 9.36 -5.18 -2.63
N SER A 265 9.34 -3.95 -3.15
CA SER A 265 8.11 -3.24 -3.49
C SER A 265 7.25 -4.00 -4.51
N ILE A 266 7.87 -4.57 -5.54
CA ILE A 266 7.17 -5.35 -6.57
C ILE A 266 6.65 -6.67 -5.99
N ILE A 267 7.47 -7.36 -5.18
CA ILE A 267 7.12 -8.65 -4.57
C ILE A 267 5.93 -8.52 -3.64
N VAL A 268 5.81 -7.44 -2.86
CA VAL A 268 4.68 -7.27 -1.93
C VAL A 268 3.34 -7.34 -2.68
N THR A 269 3.26 -6.80 -3.89
CA THR A 269 2.05 -6.83 -4.73
C THR A 269 1.89 -8.16 -5.47
N ILE A 270 2.98 -8.73 -5.97
CA ILE A 270 2.94 -9.89 -6.89
C ILE A 270 2.93 -11.24 -6.15
N LEU A 271 3.47 -11.30 -4.93
CA LEU A 271 3.64 -12.55 -4.17
C LEU A 271 2.33 -13.28 -3.89
N PRO A 272 1.22 -12.63 -3.49
CA PRO A 272 -0.05 -13.33 -3.28
C PRO A 272 -0.51 -14.09 -4.52
N PHE A 273 -0.36 -13.50 -5.70
CA PHE A 273 -0.67 -14.13 -6.97
C PHE A 273 0.23 -15.34 -7.24
N PHE A 274 1.55 -15.22 -7.03
CA PHE A 274 2.49 -16.33 -7.19
C PHE A 274 2.19 -17.50 -6.26
N VAL A 275 1.83 -17.22 -5.00
CA VAL A 275 1.47 -18.27 -4.04
C VAL A 275 0.20 -19.00 -4.48
N ILE A 276 -0.82 -18.29 -4.99
CA ILE A 276 -2.03 -18.92 -5.52
C ILE A 276 -1.70 -19.83 -6.71
N LEU A 277 -0.87 -19.36 -7.64
CA LEU A 277 -0.42 -20.17 -8.77
C LEU A 277 0.42 -21.37 -8.34
N ALA A 278 1.27 -21.22 -7.33
CA ALA A 278 2.10 -22.31 -6.80
C ALA A 278 1.26 -23.49 -6.29
N TYR A 279 0.15 -23.21 -5.60
CA TYR A 279 -0.71 -24.25 -5.02
C TYR A 279 -1.92 -24.63 -5.87
N ILE A 280 -2.09 -24.04 -7.07
CA ILE A 280 -3.26 -24.30 -7.92
C ILE A 280 -3.35 -25.77 -8.32
N TYR A 281 -2.22 -26.40 -8.66
CA TYR A 281 -2.17 -27.81 -9.02
C TYR A 281 -2.62 -28.69 -7.87
N SER A 282 -2.08 -28.46 -6.67
CA SER A 282 -2.45 -29.16 -5.44
C SER A 282 -3.95 -29.01 -5.15
N ALA A 283 -4.51 -27.79 -5.30
CA ALA A 283 -5.92 -27.53 -4.99
C ALA A 283 -6.87 -28.34 -5.87
N GLY A 284 -6.63 -28.35 -7.18
CA GLY A 284 -7.48 -29.11 -8.10
C GLY A 284 -7.33 -30.62 -7.95
N ILE A 285 -6.10 -31.13 -7.81
CA ILE A 285 -5.87 -32.57 -7.65
C ILE A 285 -6.44 -33.08 -6.32
N PHE A 286 -6.23 -32.36 -5.22
CA PHE A 286 -6.78 -32.75 -3.93
C PHE A 286 -8.31 -32.74 -3.94
N THR A 287 -8.93 -31.68 -4.47
CA THR A 287 -10.40 -31.62 -4.61
C THR A 287 -10.94 -32.75 -5.50
N LYS A 288 -10.24 -33.07 -6.60
CA LYS A 288 -10.57 -34.21 -7.46
C LYS A 288 -10.50 -35.53 -6.70
N GLU A 289 -9.49 -35.75 -5.86
CA GLU A 289 -9.36 -37.00 -5.08
C GLU A 289 -10.49 -37.16 -4.07
N LEU A 290 -10.88 -36.08 -3.38
CA LEU A 290 -12.02 -36.09 -2.47
C LEU A 290 -13.34 -36.42 -3.19
N VAL A 291 -13.58 -35.78 -4.33
CA VAL A 291 -14.81 -36.02 -5.11
C VAL A 291 -14.77 -37.39 -5.80
N LEU A 292 -13.60 -37.90 -6.19
CA LEU A 292 -13.45 -39.23 -6.77
C LEU A 292 -13.80 -40.33 -5.75
N GLU A 293 -13.42 -40.16 -4.48
CA GLU A 293 -13.82 -41.11 -3.44
C GLU A 293 -15.34 -41.09 -3.20
N LYS A 294 -15.96 -39.92 -3.33
CA LYS A 294 -17.42 -39.74 -3.28
C LYS A 294 -18.11 -40.39 -4.49
N GLU A 295 -17.60 -40.16 -5.69
CA GLU A 295 -18.14 -40.69 -6.96
C GLU A 295 -18.10 -42.23 -6.99
N THR A 296 -16.99 -42.82 -6.54
CA THR A 296 -16.78 -44.27 -6.53
C THR A 296 -17.50 -44.97 -5.37
N ARG A 297 -18.15 -44.23 -4.45
CA ARG A 297 -18.79 -44.74 -3.23
C ARG A 297 -17.88 -45.60 -2.35
N ILE A 298 -16.56 -45.44 -2.52
CA ILE A 298 -15.57 -46.14 -1.70
C ILE A 298 -15.71 -45.71 -0.24
N ARG A 299 -16.08 -44.45 0.00
CA ARG A 299 -16.42 -43.92 1.32
C ARG A 299 -17.54 -44.70 2.00
N GLU A 300 -18.66 -44.90 1.31
CA GLU A 300 -19.82 -45.63 1.84
C GLU A 300 -19.46 -47.10 2.14
N SER A 301 -18.67 -47.70 1.24
CA SER A 301 -18.17 -49.07 1.43
C SER A 301 -17.33 -49.20 2.71
N MET A 302 -16.48 -48.23 3.02
CA MET A 302 -15.66 -48.24 4.25
C MET A 302 -16.48 -47.97 5.51
N LEU A 303 -17.55 -47.16 5.42
CA LEU A 303 -18.49 -46.98 6.53
C LEU A 303 -19.24 -48.29 6.83
N MET A 304 -19.66 -49.04 5.81
CA MET A 304 -20.29 -50.36 5.97
C MET A 304 -19.36 -51.40 6.60
N MET A 305 -18.04 -51.25 6.43
CA MET A 305 -17.02 -52.09 7.10
C MET A 305 -16.79 -51.70 8.58
N GLY A 306 -17.55 -50.73 9.11
CA GLY A 306 -17.49 -50.32 10.53
C GLY A 306 -16.53 -49.17 10.81
N LEU A 307 -16.03 -48.47 9.79
CA LEU A 307 -15.18 -47.30 10.00
C LEU A 307 -16.01 -46.07 10.37
N GLN A 308 -15.49 -45.21 11.26
CA GLN A 308 -16.17 -43.97 11.65
C GLN A 308 -15.90 -42.84 10.65
N GLN A 309 -16.91 -41.99 10.42
CA GLN A 309 -16.86 -40.90 9.43
C GLN A 309 -15.74 -39.88 9.67
N TRP A 310 -15.44 -39.54 10.93
CA TRP A 310 -14.39 -38.57 11.27
C TRP A 310 -12.99 -39.10 10.98
N VAL A 311 -12.79 -40.43 11.04
CA VAL A 311 -11.51 -41.09 10.71
C VAL A 311 -11.18 -40.89 9.23
N LEU A 312 -12.18 -40.90 8.36
CA LEU A 312 -11.99 -40.65 6.92
C LEU A 312 -11.52 -39.22 6.66
N TRP A 313 -12.21 -38.23 7.23
CA TRP A 313 -11.83 -36.82 7.08
C TRP A 313 -10.44 -36.53 7.62
N THR A 314 -10.12 -37.02 8.82
CA THR A 314 -8.81 -36.84 9.44
C THR A 314 -7.71 -37.55 8.67
N THR A 315 -7.96 -38.72 8.09
CA THR A 315 -7.00 -39.42 7.21
C THR A 315 -6.63 -38.58 5.99
N TRP A 316 -7.62 -38.00 5.31
CA TRP A 316 -7.38 -37.11 4.17
C TRP A 316 -6.64 -35.84 4.58
N PHE A 317 -7.02 -35.25 5.71
CA PHE A 317 -6.35 -34.06 6.26
C PHE A 317 -4.87 -34.35 6.55
N ILE A 318 -4.56 -35.40 7.32
CA ILE A 318 -3.19 -35.75 7.71
C ILE A 318 -2.34 -36.07 6.48
N LYS A 319 -2.89 -36.85 5.52
CA LYS A 319 -2.20 -37.19 4.26
C LYS A 319 -1.79 -35.92 3.50
N GLN A 320 -2.72 -34.99 3.32
CA GLN A 320 -2.45 -33.76 2.57
C GLN A 320 -1.57 -32.79 3.36
N PHE A 321 -1.75 -32.72 4.68
CA PHE A 321 -0.96 -31.86 5.55
C PHE A 321 0.51 -32.26 5.54
N ILE A 322 0.84 -33.54 5.70
CA ILE A 322 2.24 -34.01 5.66
C ILE A 322 2.87 -33.72 4.31
N LEU A 323 2.16 -33.97 3.20
CA LEU A 323 2.64 -33.72 1.85
C LEU A 323 3.01 -32.25 1.66
N LEU A 324 2.08 -31.35 1.96
CA LEU A 324 2.28 -29.91 1.78
C LEU A 324 3.27 -29.33 2.81
N LEU A 325 3.36 -29.90 4.01
CA LEU A 325 4.33 -29.50 5.03
C LEU A 325 5.76 -29.68 4.54
N ILE A 326 6.07 -30.81 3.90
CA ILE A 326 7.39 -31.05 3.31
C ILE A 326 7.70 -29.97 2.27
N SER A 327 6.73 -29.66 1.39
CA SER A 327 6.87 -28.60 0.38
C SER A 327 7.08 -27.22 1.03
N ALA A 328 6.34 -26.88 2.10
CA ALA A 328 6.49 -25.63 2.83
C ALA A 328 7.86 -25.49 3.52
N ILE A 329 8.44 -26.58 4.02
CA ILE A 329 9.81 -26.57 4.56
C ILE A 329 10.80 -26.21 3.44
N PHE A 330 10.66 -26.79 2.25
CA PHE A 330 11.51 -26.40 1.11
C PHE A 330 11.32 -24.95 0.70
N VAL A 331 10.06 -24.48 0.61
CA VAL A 331 9.73 -23.08 0.29
C VAL A 331 10.35 -22.11 1.30
N THR A 332 10.24 -22.39 2.60
CA THR A 332 10.79 -21.52 3.66
C THR A 332 12.31 -21.47 3.65
N ILE A 333 12.97 -22.61 3.42
CA ILE A 333 14.43 -22.68 3.22
C ILE A 333 14.83 -21.81 2.02
N LEU A 334 14.16 -21.97 0.87
CA LEU A 334 14.46 -21.19 -0.33
C LEU A 334 14.21 -19.69 -0.13
N LEU A 335 13.14 -19.29 0.56
CA LEU A 335 12.85 -17.87 0.82
C LEU A 335 13.90 -17.23 1.73
N LYS A 336 14.39 -17.95 2.74
CA LYS A 336 15.42 -17.43 3.67
C LYS A 336 16.81 -17.40 3.04
N PHE A 337 17.26 -18.51 2.46
CA PHE A 337 18.59 -18.62 1.87
C PHE A 337 18.70 -17.98 0.48
N GLY A 338 17.60 -17.92 -0.27
CA GLY A 338 17.50 -17.18 -1.53
C GLY A 338 17.41 -15.66 -1.34
N GLN A 339 17.62 -15.17 -0.11
CA GLN A 339 17.60 -13.77 0.28
C GLN A 339 16.31 -13.01 -0.05
N VAL A 340 15.21 -13.68 -0.46
CA VAL A 340 13.93 -13.03 -0.80
C VAL A 340 13.39 -12.23 0.38
N PHE A 341 13.45 -12.81 1.58
CA PHE A 341 13.13 -12.14 2.84
C PHE A 341 14.33 -12.23 3.80
N PRO A 342 15.32 -11.33 3.66
CA PRO A 342 16.58 -11.46 4.39
C PRO A 342 16.39 -11.25 5.89
N ASN A 343 15.53 -10.30 6.26
CA ASN A 343 15.33 -9.86 7.64
C ASN A 343 14.35 -10.72 8.43
N SER A 344 13.53 -11.55 7.76
CA SER A 344 12.48 -12.34 8.43
C SER A 344 13.04 -13.59 9.09
N ASP A 345 12.55 -13.91 10.29
CA ASP A 345 12.92 -15.14 11.00
C ASP A 345 12.35 -16.38 10.30
N PHE A 346 13.17 -17.44 10.23
CA PHE A 346 12.79 -18.71 9.59
C PHE A 346 11.53 -19.34 10.23
N LEU A 347 11.45 -19.33 11.55
CA LEU A 347 10.34 -19.94 12.29
C LEU A 347 9.02 -19.20 12.04
N LEU A 348 9.07 -17.87 11.92
CA LEU A 348 7.89 -17.05 11.63
C LEU A 348 7.34 -17.36 10.23
N LEU A 349 8.22 -17.46 9.23
CA LEU A 349 7.83 -17.88 7.88
C LEU A 349 7.23 -19.29 7.87
N LEU A 350 7.82 -20.24 8.63
CA LEU A 350 7.33 -21.60 8.71
C LEU A 350 5.92 -21.67 9.31
N ILE A 351 5.68 -20.96 10.42
CA ILE A 351 4.35 -20.90 11.05
C ILE A 351 3.33 -20.31 10.08
N PHE A 352 3.70 -19.25 9.34
CA PHE A 352 2.83 -18.64 8.33
C PHE A 352 2.40 -19.67 7.27
N PHE A 353 3.33 -20.44 6.70
CA PHE A 353 2.98 -21.47 5.71
C PHE A 353 2.21 -22.65 6.30
N ILE A 354 2.43 -23.01 7.57
CA ILE A 354 1.63 -24.03 8.25
C ILE A 354 0.17 -23.58 8.37
N LEU A 355 -0.08 -22.36 8.83
CA LEU A 355 -1.43 -21.79 8.91
C LEU A 355 -2.07 -21.70 7.52
N TYR A 356 -1.27 -21.32 6.51
CA TYR A 356 -1.71 -21.31 5.12
C TYR A 356 -2.16 -22.70 4.66
N ILE A 357 -1.37 -23.76 4.90
CA ILE A 357 -1.73 -25.14 4.53
C ILE A 357 -3.02 -25.59 5.24
N ILE A 358 -3.20 -25.25 6.52
CA ILE A 358 -4.41 -25.61 7.26
C ILE A 358 -5.65 -24.95 6.62
N SER A 359 -5.55 -23.66 6.26
CA SER A 359 -6.63 -22.96 5.56
C SER A 359 -6.90 -23.55 4.16
N PHE A 360 -5.85 -23.86 3.41
CA PHE A 360 -5.91 -24.50 2.09
C PHE A 360 -6.70 -25.83 2.13
N ILE A 361 -6.35 -26.71 3.07
CA ILE A 361 -7.00 -28.02 3.18
C ILE A 361 -8.47 -27.85 3.57
N SER A 362 -8.75 -26.94 4.49
CA SER A 362 -10.12 -26.62 4.93
C SER A 362 -10.98 -26.11 3.78
N PHE A 363 -10.42 -25.25 2.93
CA PHE A 363 -11.10 -24.72 1.76
C PHE A 363 -11.40 -25.81 0.71
N CYS A 364 -10.45 -26.72 0.45
CA CYS A 364 -10.67 -27.82 -0.49
C CYS A 364 -11.74 -28.81 0.03
N PHE A 365 -11.76 -29.08 1.34
CA PHE A 365 -12.84 -29.88 1.94
C PHE A 365 -14.20 -29.24 1.76
N PHE A 366 -14.30 -27.93 2.00
CA PHE A 366 -15.51 -27.15 1.78
C PHE A 366 -15.99 -27.25 0.32
N LEU A 367 -15.11 -26.99 -0.65
CA LEU A 367 -15.44 -27.12 -2.08
C LEU A 367 -15.92 -28.53 -2.45
N SER A 368 -15.30 -29.57 -1.90
CA SER A 368 -15.62 -30.97 -2.26
C SER A 368 -17.05 -31.40 -1.93
N VAL A 369 -17.73 -30.71 -1.01
CA VAL A 369 -19.09 -31.08 -0.55
C VAL A 369 -20.12 -30.93 -1.67
N TRP A 370 -20.02 -29.87 -2.48
CA TRP A 370 -21.04 -29.53 -3.48
C TRP A 370 -20.99 -30.36 -4.76
N PHE A 371 -19.88 -31.03 -5.05
CA PHE A 371 -19.69 -31.73 -6.32
C PHE A 371 -19.73 -33.25 -6.14
N ASN A 372 -20.24 -33.94 -7.17
CA ASN A 372 -20.42 -35.40 -7.17
C ASN A 372 -19.57 -36.14 -8.22
N THR A 373 -18.95 -35.41 -9.17
CA THR A 373 -18.16 -35.99 -10.26
C THR A 373 -16.72 -35.47 -10.22
N ALA A 374 -15.73 -36.35 -10.26
CA ALA A 374 -14.31 -36.01 -10.08
C ALA A 374 -13.79 -35.03 -11.15
N ARG A 375 -14.29 -35.11 -12.38
CA ARG A 375 -13.93 -34.18 -13.46
C ARG A 375 -14.36 -32.74 -13.15
N VAL A 376 -15.58 -32.57 -12.63
CA VAL A 376 -16.10 -31.26 -12.21
C VAL A 376 -15.36 -30.79 -10.95
N GLY A 377 -15.11 -31.69 -10.00
CA GLY A 377 -14.34 -31.39 -8.80
C GLY A 377 -12.93 -30.87 -9.10
N LEU A 378 -12.26 -31.42 -10.13
CA LEU A 378 -10.95 -30.92 -10.60
C LEU A 378 -11.04 -29.47 -11.10
N LEU A 379 -11.98 -29.19 -12.01
CA LEU A 379 -12.14 -27.87 -12.63
C LEU A 379 -12.54 -26.82 -11.59
N VAL A 380 -13.45 -27.16 -10.69
CA VAL A 380 -13.87 -26.25 -9.62
C VAL A 380 -12.78 -26.09 -8.56
N GLY A 381 -11.97 -27.10 -8.29
CA GLY A 381 -10.80 -26.94 -7.44
C GLY A 381 -9.82 -25.90 -7.99
N PHE A 382 -9.56 -25.90 -9.30
CA PHE A 382 -8.72 -24.88 -9.95
C PHE A 382 -9.37 -23.49 -9.95
N LEU A 383 -10.61 -23.38 -10.43
CA LEU A 383 -11.30 -22.09 -10.53
C LEU A 383 -11.64 -21.50 -9.16
N GLY A 384 -12.12 -22.32 -8.24
CA GLY A 384 -12.44 -21.91 -6.87
C GLY A 384 -11.21 -21.45 -6.11
N TRP A 385 -10.07 -22.11 -6.30
CA TRP A 385 -8.80 -21.66 -5.73
C TRP A 385 -8.38 -20.31 -6.28
N PHE A 386 -8.40 -20.14 -7.61
CA PHE A 386 -8.05 -18.88 -8.27
C PHE A 386 -8.98 -17.72 -7.85
N MET A 387 -10.27 -17.99 -7.64
CA MET A 387 -11.24 -16.98 -7.18
C MET A 387 -10.91 -16.37 -5.81
N ASN A 388 -10.14 -17.06 -4.95
CA ASN A 388 -9.68 -16.47 -3.68
C ASN A 388 -8.75 -15.26 -3.89
N TYR A 389 -8.19 -15.07 -5.08
CA TYR A 389 -7.40 -13.89 -5.40
C TYR A 389 -8.26 -12.62 -5.59
N VAL A 390 -9.52 -12.78 -5.98
CA VAL A 390 -10.38 -11.66 -6.39
C VAL A 390 -10.58 -10.62 -5.27
N PRO A 391 -10.87 -11.00 -4.00
CA PRO A 391 -10.99 -10.02 -2.93
C PRO A 391 -9.72 -9.18 -2.74
N TYR A 392 -8.53 -9.76 -2.90
CA TYR A 392 -7.26 -9.05 -2.76
C TYR A 392 -7.11 -7.91 -3.79
N LEU A 393 -7.69 -8.03 -4.99
CA LEU A 393 -7.64 -6.98 -6.01
C LEU A 393 -8.35 -5.69 -5.59
N PHE A 394 -9.33 -5.77 -4.68
CA PHE A 394 -10.13 -4.62 -4.25
C PHE A 394 -9.60 -3.95 -2.97
N VAL A 395 -8.75 -4.64 -2.19
CA VAL A 395 -8.25 -4.14 -0.90
C VAL A 395 -7.33 -2.91 -1.02
N PRO A 396 -6.36 -2.84 -1.95
CA PRO A 396 -5.44 -1.70 -2.03
C PRO A 396 -6.14 -0.35 -2.23
N GLY A 397 -7.21 -0.31 -3.04
CA GLY A 397 -7.96 0.92 -3.30
C GLY A 397 -8.89 1.37 -2.17
N GLN A 398 -9.07 0.55 -1.13
CA GLN A 398 -9.93 0.86 0.02
C GLN A 398 -9.17 0.87 1.35
N TYR A 399 -7.84 0.69 1.32
CA TYR A 399 -7.04 0.53 2.54
C TYR A 399 -7.14 1.75 3.48
N ASN A 400 -7.24 2.96 2.92
CA ASN A 400 -7.39 4.19 3.69
C ASN A 400 -8.81 4.38 4.28
N ASN A 401 -9.80 3.62 3.80
CA ASN A 401 -11.19 3.64 4.29
C ASN A 401 -11.52 2.48 5.25
N LEU A 402 -10.56 1.58 5.48
CA LEU A 402 -10.71 0.47 6.42
C LEU A 402 -10.24 0.96 7.79
N ASP A 403 -11.14 1.63 8.50
CA ASP A 403 -10.97 1.92 9.93
C ASP A 403 -10.81 0.58 10.68
N LEU A 404 -9.59 0.30 11.15
CA LEU A 404 -9.28 -0.83 12.05
C LEU A 404 -9.29 -0.39 13.51
#